data_AF-A7SNX7-F1
#
_entry.id   AF-A7SNX7-F1
#
_cell.length_a   1.000
_cell.length_b   1.000
_cell.length_c   1.000
_cell.angle_alpha   90.00
_cell.angle_beta   90.00
_cell.angle_gamma   90.00
#
_symmetry.space_group_name_H-M   'P 1'
#
loop_
_entity.id
_entity.type
_entity.pdbx_description
1 polymer ?
#
loop_
_entity_poly.entity_id
_entity_poly.type
_entity_poly.pdbx_seq_one_letter_code
_entity_poly.pdbx_strand_id
1 'polypeptide(L)'
;DFDNCQRNPCFNGGSCTDRVYGYTCACAPGYTGNKCEENVNDCIPDPCQNGGLCFCDLVNDWICLCPNGWGGKNCTENIDECRSNPCLNGATCTGKVNSYTCTCAPGYAGVHCEKGKYIICSKKLK
;
A
#
# COMPACT_ATOMS: atom_id res chain seq x y z
N ASP A 1 -53.17 -0.60 2.65
CA ASP A 1 -51.72 -0.44 2.49
C ASP A 1 -51.04 -1.58 3.22
N PHE A 2 -50.03 -2.22 2.61
CA PHE A 2 -49.31 -3.35 3.20
C PHE A 2 -47.91 -2.86 3.55
N ASP A 3 -47.52 -2.93 4.83
CA ASP A 3 -46.18 -2.49 5.26
C ASP A 3 -45.10 -3.42 4.68
N ASN A 4 -44.43 -2.95 3.64
CA ASN A 4 -43.40 -3.69 2.94
C ASN A 4 -42.07 -3.75 3.72
N CYS A 5 -41.94 -2.96 4.79
CA CYS A 5 -40.75 -2.93 5.64
C CYS A 5 -40.80 -3.90 6.82
N GLN A 6 -41.93 -4.58 7.07
CA GLN A 6 -42.13 -5.47 8.22
C GLN A 6 -41.06 -6.57 8.35
N ARG A 7 -40.47 -7.02 7.22
CA ARG A 7 -39.41 -8.05 7.21
C ARG A 7 -37.99 -7.51 6.97
N ASN A 8 -37.82 -6.19 6.96
CA ASN A 8 -36.62 -5.49 6.53
C ASN A 8 -36.03 -6.04 5.22
N PRO A 9 -36.57 -5.63 4.05
CA PRO A 9 -36.10 -6.10 2.76
C PRO A 9 -34.74 -5.53 2.32
N CYS A 10 -34.19 -4.56 3.06
CA CYS A 10 -32.92 -3.90 2.74
C CYS A 10 -31.74 -4.67 3.37
N PHE A 11 -30.77 -5.05 2.56
CA PHE A 11 -29.56 -5.76 2.98
C PHE A 11 -28.52 -4.82 3.58
N ASN A 12 -27.48 -5.42 4.17
CA ASN A 12 -26.24 -4.74 4.56
C ASN A 12 -26.43 -3.49 5.43
N GLY A 13 -27.40 -3.53 6.35
CA GLY A 13 -27.71 -2.42 7.25
C GLY A 13 -28.49 -1.27 6.62
N GLY A 14 -29.02 -1.45 5.41
CA GLY A 14 -29.89 -0.48 4.76
C GLY A 14 -31.18 -0.21 5.55
N SER A 15 -31.66 1.03 5.48
CA SER A 15 -32.90 1.48 6.14
C SER A 15 -34.07 1.43 5.17
N CYS A 16 -35.15 0.74 5.54
CA CYS A 16 -36.36 0.62 4.74
C CYS A 16 -37.33 1.78 5.00
N THR A 17 -37.94 2.32 3.93
CA THR A 17 -39.06 3.25 4.00
C THR A 17 -40.22 2.71 3.19
N ASP A 18 -41.36 2.48 3.84
CA ASP A 18 -42.59 1.99 3.20
C ASP A 18 -43.24 3.07 2.32
N ARG A 19 -43.89 2.66 1.24
CA ARG A 19 -44.50 3.53 0.22
C ARG A 19 -45.83 2.92 -0.23
N VAL A 20 -46.71 3.79 -0.75
CA VAL A 20 -48.07 3.42 -1.23
C VAL A 20 -48.09 2.26 -2.24
N TYR A 21 -47.01 2.05 -2.99
CA TYR A 21 -46.87 0.97 -3.98
C TYR A 21 -45.58 0.15 -3.82
N GLY A 22 -45.00 0.06 -2.62
CA GLY A 22 -43.80 -0.73 -2.36
C GLY A 22 -42.92 -0.16 -1.24
N TYR A 23 -41.61 -0.19 -1.42
CA TYR A 23 -40.65 0.37 -0.47
C TYR A 23 -39.43 0.96 -1.19
N THR A 24 -38.67 1.77 -0.46
CA THR A 24 -37.36 2.27 -0.89
C THR A 24 -36.32 1.96 0.19
N CYS A 25 -35.11 1.56 -0.21
CA CYS A 25 -33.99 1.35 0.70
C CYS A 25 -33.03 2.53 0.65
N ALA A 26 -32.62 3.02 1.82
CA ALA A 26 -31.48 3.92 1.97
C ALA A 26 -30.27 3.08 2.41
N CYS A 27 -29.25 2.98 1.54
CA CYS A 27 -28.10 2.12 1.79
C CYS A 27 -27.13 2.71 2.81
N ALA A 28 -26.55 1.83 3.62
CA ALA A 28 -25.40 2.18 4.43
C ALA A 28 -24.21 2.55 3.53
N PRO A 29 -23.23 3.34 4.01
CA PRO A 29 -22.03 3.66 3.24
C PRO A 29 -21.38 2.38 2.69
N GLY A 30 -20.92 2.42 1.44
CA GLY A 30 -20.21 1.30 0.80
C GLY A 30 -21.13 0.30 0.11
N TYR A 31 -22.46 0.48 0.17
CA TYR A 31 -23.41 -0.38 -0.51
C TYR A 31 -24.26 0.37 -1.53
N THR A 32 -24.69 -0.35 -2.56
CA THR A 32 -25.55 0.13 -3.64
C THR A 32 -26.54 -0.95 -4.07
N GLY A 33 -27.37 -0.64 -5.05
CA GLY A 33 -28.47 -1.49 -5.50
C GLY A 33 -29.80 -1.12 -4.85
N ASN A 34 -30.90 -1.63 -5.41
CA ASN A 34 -32.25 -1.26 -4.99
C ASN A 34 -32.58 -1.77 -3.57
N LYS A 35 -31.90 -2.81 -3.11
CA LYS A 35 -32.01 -3.38 -1.77
C LYS A 35 -30.70 -3.31 -1.01
N CYS A 36 -29.72 -2.53 -1.47
CA CYS A 36 -28.40 -2.43 -0.86
C CYS A 36 -27.62 -3.76 -0.86
N GLU A 37 -27.87 -4.60 -1.86
CA GLU A 37 -27.33 -5.94 -1.99
C GLU A 37 -25.92 -5.98 -2.59
N GLU A 38 -25.48 -4.88 -3.21
CA GLU A 38 -24.19 -4.78 -3.90
C GLU A 38 -23.18 -3.98 -3.07
N ASN A 39 -21.95 -4.46 -2.99
CA ASN A 39 -20.83 -3.66 -2.51
C ASN A 39 -20.43 -2.65 -3.59
N VAL A 40 -20.17 -1.39 -3.20
CA VAL A 40 -19.56 -0.41 -4.09
C VAL A 40 -18.12 -0.84 -4.34
N ASN A 41 -17.70 -0.84 -5.60
CA ASN A 41 -16.34 -1.23 -5.96
C ASN A 41 -15.36 -0.10 -5.64
N ASP A 42 -14.63 -0.24 -4.54
CA ASP A 42 -13.65 0.73 -4.05
C ASP A 42 -12.34 0.72 -4.86
N CYS A 43 -12.17 -0.24 -5.77
CA CYS A 43 -11.08 -0.26 -6.75
C CYS A 43 -11.37 0.60 -8.00
N ILE A 44 -12.49 1.34 -8.06
CA ILE A 44 -12.85 2.17 -9.22
C ILE A 44 -13.16 3.62 -8.80
N PRO A 45 -12.38 4.61 -9.28
CA PRO A 45 -11.17 4.46 -10.10
C PRO A 45 -10.03 3.79 -9.32
N ASP A 46 -9.06 3.17 -10.02
CA ASP A 46 -7.98 2.41 -9.37
C ASP A 46 -7.20 3.29 -8.38
N PRO A 47 -7.28 2.99 -7.06
CA PRO A 47 -6.60 3.78 -6.05
C PRO A 47 -5.11 3.45 -5.97
N CYS A 48 -4.66 2.30 -6.49
CA CYS A 48 -3.30 1.81 -6.36
C CYS A 48 -2.36 2.47 -7.38
N GLN A 49 -1.24 3.01 -6.90
CA GLN A 49 -0.29 3.77 -7.73
C GLN A 49 0.99 2.98 -8.01
N ASN A 50 1.87 3.54 -8.85
CA ASN A 50 3.19 2.99 -9.18
C ASN A 50 3.19 1.53 -9.69
N GLY A 51 2.10 1.12 -10.37
CA GLY A 51 1.92 -0.24 -10.87
C GLY A 51 1.42 -1.23 -9.82
N GLY A 52 0.94 -0.75 -8.67
CA GLY A 52 0.21 -1.57 -7.71
C GLY A 52 -1.09 -2.11 -8.28
N LEU A 53 -1.52 -3.25 -7.74
CA LEU A 53 -2.77 -3.93 -8.14
C LEU A 53 -3.79 -3.79 -7.01
N CYS A 54 -4.99 -3.33 -7.30
CA CYS A 54 -6.09 -3.45 -6.36
C CYS A 54 -6.43 -4.94 -6.17
N PHE A 55 -6.04 -5.48 -5.02
CA PHE A 55 -6.06 -6.91 -4.71
C PHE A 55 -7.38 -7.34 -4.08
N CYS A 56 -7.97 -6.48 -3.25
CA CYS A 56 -9.28 -6.74 -2.63
C CYS A 56 -10.14 -5.47 -2.65
N ASP A 57 -11.35 -5.61 -3.16
CA ASP A 57 -12.48 -4.71 -2.93
C ASP A 57 -13.14 -5.07 -1.58
N LEU A 58 -13.29 -4.09 -0.68
CA LEU A 58 -13.90 -4.25 0.64
C LEU A 58 -15.06 -3.26 0.79
N VAL A 59 -15.61 -3.12 2.00
CA VAL A 59 -16.75 -2.23 2.24
C VAL A 59 -16.25 -0.85 2.68
N ASN A 60 -16.35 0.15 1.79
CA ASN A 60 -15.72 1.47 1.93
C ASN A 60 -14.20 1.38 2.15
N ASP A 61 -13.56 0.35 1.63
CA ASP A 61 -12.14 0.17 1.76
C ASP A 61 -11.59 -0.73 0.66
N TRP A 62 -10.27 -0.75 0.51
CA TRP A 62 -9.59 -1.57 -0.49
C TRP A 62 -8.22 -2.04 0.00
N ILE A 63 -7.62 -3.03 -0.65
CA ILE A 63 -6.23 -3.43 -0.39
C ILE A 63 -5.45 -3.38 -1.69
N CYS A 64 -4.36 -2.60 -1.71
CA CYS A 64 -3.39 -2.63 -2.79
C CYS A 64 -2.28 -3.65 -2.51
N LEU A 65 -1.95 -4.45 -3.52
CA LEU A 65 -0.71 -5.22 -3.56
C LEU A 65 0.38 -4.36 -4.22
N CYS A 66 1.34 -3.90 -3.41
CA CYS A 66 2.38 -3.01 -3.88
C CYS A 66 3.54 -3.75 -4.54
N PRO A 67 4.12 -3.22 -5.64
CA PRO A 67 5.34 -3.74 -6.20
C PRO A 67 6.52 -3.55 -5.23
N ASN A 68 7.58 -4.32 -5.41
CA ASN A 68 8.78 -4.20 -4.59
C ASN A 68 9.35 -2.77 -4.63
N GLY A 69 9.78 -2.26 -3.47
CA GLY A 69 10.25 -0.87 -3.31
C GLY A 69 9.15 0.15 -3.02
N TRP A 70 7.87 -0.23 -3.07
CA TRP A 70 6.74 0.63 -2.74
C TRP A 70 5.91 0.10 -1.58
N GLY A 71 5.33 1.01 -0.81
CA GLY A 71 4.47 0.73 0.34
C GLY A 71 3.39 1.79 0.53
N GLY A 72 2.71 1.71 1.68
CA GLY A 72 1.55 2.54 2.00
C GLY A 72 0.25 1.99 1.41
N LYS A 73 -0.88 2.57 1.82
CA LYS A 73 -2.24 2.13 1.42
C LYS A 73 -2.44 2.10 -0.09
N ASN A 74 -1.83 3.06 -0.80
CA ASN A 74 -1.98 3.27 -2.24
C ASN A 74 -0.67 3.02 -3.01
N CYS A 75 0.33 2.38 -2.40
CA CYS A 75 1.63 2.12 -3.03
C CYS A 75 2.37 3.40 -3.48
N THR A 76 2.16 4.51 -2.77
CA THR A 76 2.76 5.82 -3.06
C THR A 76 4.03 6.08 -2.25
N GLU A 77 4.30 5.28 -1.23
CA GLU A 77 5.45 5.47 -0.35
C GLU A 77 6.64 4.68 -0.90
N ASN A 78 7.76 5.35 -1.15
CA ASN A 78 9.00 4.68 -1.49
C ASN A 78 9.60 4.09 -0.21
N ILE A 79 9.94 2.81 -0.22
CA ILE A 79 10.52 2.12 0.93
C ILE A 79 11.95 2.63 1.10
N ASP A 80 12.31 3.12 2.29
CA ASP A 80 13.69 3.50 2.59
C ASP A 80 14.55 2.25 2.87
N GLU A 81 15.27 1.78 1.86
CA GLU A 81 16.15 0.62 1.98
C GLU A 81 17.38 0.88 2.87
N CYS A 82 17.70 2.14 3.16
CA CYS A 82 18.80 2.51 4.05
C CYS A 82 18.40 2.48 5.54
N ARG A 83 17.11 2.40 5.86
CA ARG A 83 16.60 2.44 7.25
C ARG A 83 17.19 1.38 8.17
N SER A 84 17.53 0.20 7.64
CA SER A 84 18.16 -0.90 8.38
C SER A 84 19.67 -0.72 8.60
N ASN A 85 20.25 0.40 8.14
CA ASN A 85 21.68 0.67 8.13
C ASN A 85 22.50 -0.48 7.51
N PRO A 86 22.23 -0.87 6.24
CA PRO A 86 22.88 -2.02 5.63
C PRO A 86 24.36 -1.79 5.28
N CYS A 87 24.83 -0.53 5.29
CA CYS A 87 26.21 -0.18 4.96
C CYS A 87 27.07 -0.12 6.22
N LEU A 88 28.11 -0.95 6.29
CA LEU A 88 28.96 -1.11 7.46
C LEU A 88 30.18 -0.17 7.43
N ASN A 89 30.91 -0.13 8.55
CA ASN A 89 32.22 0.51 8.67
C ASN A 89 32.24 1.99 8.27
N GLY A 90 31.19 2.72 8.64
CA GLY A 90 31.07 4.17 8.38
C GLY A 90 30.82 4.52 6.91
N ALA A 91 30.33 3.57 6.11
CA ALA A 91 29.92 3.80 4.73
C ALA A 91 28.61 4.60 4.64
N THR A 92 28.48 5.40 3.58
CA THR A 92 27.25 6.15 3.28
C THR A 92 26.28 5.28 2.49
N CYS A 93 25.03 5.19 2.93
CA CYS A 93 23.95 4.51 2.21
C CYS A 93 23.18 5.49 1.32
N THR A 94 22.91 5.08 0.09
CA THR A 94 22.02 5.77 -0.84
C THR A 94 20.91 4.83 -1.29
N GLY A 95 19.67 5.11 -0.89
CA GLY A 95 18.47 4.34 -1.27
C GLY A 95 18.09 4.54 -2.74
N LYS A 96 17.40 3.55 -3.31
CA LYS A 96 16.93 3.49 -4.69
C LYS A 96 15.68 2.62 -4.70
N VAL A 97 14.79 2.73 -5.70
CA VAL A 97 13.60 1.86 -5.76
C VAL A 97 13.99 0.38 -5.68
N ASN A 98 13.57 -0.30 -4.61
CA ASN A 98 13.84 -1.71 -4.32
C ASN A 98 15.33 -2.08 -4.23
N SER A 99 16.21 -1.13 -3.92
CA SER A 99 17.65 -1.39 -3.81
C SER A 99 18.38 -0.28 -3.07
N TYR A 100 19.66 -0.49 -2.77
CA TYR A 100 20.51 0.56 -2.22
C TYR A 100 21.94 0.37 -2.69
N THR A 101 22.75 1.41 -2.51
CA THR A 101 24.19 1.36 -2.76
C THR A 101 24.96 1.92 -1.58
N CYS A 102 26.05 1.24 -1.19
CA CYS A 102 26.96 1.70 -0.15
C CYS A 102 28.20 2.34 -0.75
N THR A 103 28.50 3.58 -0.37
CA THR A 103 29.78 4.23 -0.67
C THR A 103 30.74 3.99 0.48
N CYS A 104 31.70 3.08 0.27
CA CYS A 104 32.62 2.65 1.32
C CYS A 104 33.62 3.74 1.71
N ALA A 105 33.90 3.83 3.00
CA ALA A 105 35.00 4.62 3.53
C ALA A 105 36.37 4.07 3.02
N PRO A 106 37.43 4.91 2.97
CA PRO A 106 38.76 4.47 2.59
C PRO A 106 39.21 3.25 3.40
N GLY A 107 39.77 2.25 2.71
CA GLY A 107 40.18 1.01 3.36
C GLY A 107 39.05 0.00 3.57
N TYR A 108 37.86 0.19 3.00
CA TYR A 108 36.80 -0.82 2.99
C TYR A 108 36.30 -1.13 1.57
N ALA A 109 35.66 -2.29 1.42
CA ALA A 109 35.06 -2.80 0.19
C ALA A 109 34.01 -3.88 0.47
N GLY A 110 33.31 -4.30 -0.57
CA GLY A 110 32.16 -5.21 -0.48
C GLY A 110 30.85 -4.48 -0.76
N VAL A 111 29.77 -5.24 -0.92
CA VAL A 111 28.43 -4.65 -1.21
C VAL A 111 27.94 -3.86 0.00
N HIS A 112 28.29 -4.30 1.21
CA HIS A 112 27.94 -3.66 2.48
C HIS A 112 29.16 -3.01 3.12
N CYS A 113 30.26 -2.83 2.38
CA CYS A 113 31.54 -2.32 2.89
C CYS A 113 32.10 -3.15 4.06
N GLU A 114 31.79 -4.45 4.09
CA GLU A 114 32.10 -5.37 5.18
C GLU A 114 33.56 -5.85 5.21
N LYS A 115 34.31 -5.66 4.11
CA LYS A 115 35.68 -6.15 3.95
C LYS A 115 36.68 -5.01 4.09
N GLY A 116 37.70 -5.19 4.92
CA GLY A 116 38.87 -4.30 4.94
C GLY A 116 39.69 -4.44 3.65
N LYS A 117 40.03 -3.32 3.02
CA LYS A 117 41.07 -3.21 2.00
C LYS A 117 42.39 -2.86 2.68
N TYR A 118 43.40 -3.69 2.48
CA TYR A 118 44.78 -3.35 2.85
C TYR A 118 45.22 -2.12 2.05
N ILE A 119 45.34 -0.98 2.72
CA ILE A 119 46.02 0.17 2.16
C ILE A 119 47.52 -0.12 2.29
N ILE A 120 48.13 -0.66 1.24
CA ILE A 120 49.60 -0.68 1.17
C ILE A 120 50.01 0.78 1.04
N CYS A 121 50.49 1.36 2.13
CA CYS A 121 51.12 2.68 2.13
C CYS A 121 52.45 2.56 1.38
N SER A 122 52.39 2.58 0.05
CA SER A 122 53.56 2.83 -0.78
C SER A 122 54.00 4.26 -0.48
N LYS A 123 54.97 4.43 0.42
CA LYS A 123 55.69 5.69 0.60
C LYS A 123 56.00 6.23 -0.80
N LYS A 124 55.54 7.44 -1.14
CA LYS A 124 56.17 8.20 -2.22
C LYS A 124 57.61 8.42 -1.76
N LEU A 125 58.52 7.62 -2.27
CA LEU A 125 59.95 7.91 -2.22
C LEU A 125 60.11 9.27 -2.94
N LYS A 126 60.52 10.28 -2.17
CA LYS A 126 61.07 11.51 -2.72
C LYS A 126 62.43 11.22 -3.31
#